data_AF-A0A8S4SBX4-F1
#
_entry.id   AF-A0A8S4SBX4-F1
#
_cell.length_a   1.000
_cell.length_b   1.000
_cell.length_c   1.000
_cell.angle_alpha   90.00
_cell.angle_beta   90.00
_cell.angle_gamma   90.00
#
_symmetry.space_group_name_H-M   'P 1'
#
loop_
_entity.id
_entity.type
_entity.pdbx_description
1 polymer ?
#
loop_
_entity_poly.entity_id
_entity_poly.type
_entity_poly.pdbx_seq_one_letter_code
_entity_poly.pdbx_strand_id
1 'polypeptide(L)'
;MALVDAQGMGFELDVSTNKAFSKSLDAAVIPGRPFFNTLLRIMATRCMQQAVYFSSGTKTPDEFYHYGLACPIYTHFTSPIRRYADVIVHRLLAACIGADVTHPSLLDTKHAEALCDNLNYRHRQAQYAGRASVALNTHILFKNREEIEAAVVLAVKRNALQVLIPKYGLEGPLYLPSDKFVYNEEEHVQICGDTVLKTFDELTVRLTLDSSNLQHRKLVFQLVTPYIPGVSYVKEDAADKKEEVEVVDITGSSKGEKKRKDTIDTKSKKKKSKK
;
A
#
# COMPACT_ATOMS: atom_id res chain seq x y z
N MET A 1 -13.82 12.93 -3.96
CA MET A 1 -12.84 11.97 -4.50
C MET A 1 -13.52 10.64 -4.80
N ALA A 2 -13.69 9.70 -3.85
CA ALA A 2 -14.27 8.38 -4.15
C ALA A 2 -15.64 8.38 -4.86
N LEU A 3 -16.53 9.33 -4.54
CA LEU A 3 -17.83 9.49 -5.24
C LEU A 3 -17.67 9.96 -6.69
N VAL A 4 -16.75 10.89 -6.94
CA VAL A 4 -16.45 11.45 -8.27
C VAL A 4 -15.78 10.38 -9.12
N ASP A 5 -14.85 9.63 -8.54
CA ASP A 5 -14.18 8.53 -9.21
C ASP A 5 -15.16 7.40 -9.58
N ALA A 6 -16.14 7.11 -8.72
CA ALA A 6 -17.23 6.16 -9.01
C ALA A 6 -18.14 6.67 -10.14
N GLN A 7 -18.52 7.96 -10.11
CA GLN A 7 -19.32 8.59 -11.15
C GLN A 7 -18.61 8.59 -12.51
N GLY A 8 -17.28 8.81 -12.54
CA GLY A 8 -16.47 8.71 -13.75
C GLY A 8 -16.49 7.30 -14.38
N MET A 9 -16.76 6.27 -13.58
CA MET A 9 -16.94 4.89 -14.02
C MET A 9 -18.41 4.51 -14.27
N GLY A 10 -19.34 5.48 -14.17
CA GLY A 10 -20.77 5.28 -14.40
C GLY A 10 -21.55 4.72 -13.20
N PHE A 11 -20.98 4.73 -11.99
CA PHE A 11 -21.64 4.27 -10.77
C PHE A 11 -21.98 5.44 -9.84
N GLU A 12 -23.23 5.51 -9.41
CA GLU A 12 -23.67 6.47 -8.40
C GLU A 12 -23.74 5.80 -7.02
N LEU A 13 -23.01 6.35 -6.05
CA LEU A 13 -22.99 5.87 -4.68
C LEU A 13 -23.95 6.69 -3.81
N ASP A 14 -24.95 6.04 -3.25
CA ASP A 14 -25.93 6.68 -2.37
C ASP A 14 -25.38 6.75 -0.94
N VAL A 15 -25.07 7.97 -0.49
CA VAL A 15 -24.52 8.24 0.85
C VAL A 15 -25.58 8.62 1.89
N SER A 16 -26.87 8.53 1.57
CA SER A 16 -27.97 8.95 2.46
C SER A 16 -28.03 8.15 3.76
N THR A 17 -27.81 6.83 3.69
CA THR A 17 -27.86 5.91 4.83
C THR A 17 -26.80 4.83 4.67
N ASN A 18 -26.36 4.21 5.77
CA ASN A 18 -25.41 3.09 5.71
C ASN A 18 -25.94 1.90 4.88
N LYS A 19 -27.24 1.63 4.93
CA LYS A 19 -27.89 0.57 4.15
C LYS A 19 -27.91 0.88 2.66
N ALA A 20 -28.26 2.11 2.27
CA ALA A 20 -28.24 2.53 0.88
C ALA A 20 -26.80 2.56 0.32
N PHE A 21 -25.86 3.02 1.14
CA PHE A 21 -24.44 3.02 0.80
C PHE A 21 -23.89 1.61 0.60
N SER A 22 -24.21 0.67 1.49
CA SER A 22 -23.84 -0.74 1.31
C SER A 22 -24.43 -1.32 0.02
N LYS A 23 -25.72 -1.07 -0.25
CA LYS A 23 -26.38 -1.57 -1.46
C LYS A 23 -25.78 -1.01 -2.74
N SER A 24 -25.47 0.29 -2.79
CA SER A 24 -24.84 0.91 -3.96
C SER A 24 -23.40 0.41 -4.16
N LEU A 25 -22.65 0.19 -3.08
CA LEU A 25 -21.35 -0.47 -3.15
C LEU A 25 -21.44 -1.92 -3.64
N ASP A 26 -22.45 -2.68 -3.21
CA ASP A 26 -22.64 -4.06 -3.65
C ASP A 26 -23.03 -4.15 -5.13
N ALA A 27 -23.77 -3.15 -5.64
CA ALA A 27 -24.16 -3.07 -7.05
C ALA A 27 -23.01 -2.61 -7.99
N ALA A 28 -21.98 -1.96 -7.46
CA ALA A 28 -20.86 -1.43 -8.24
C ALA A 28 -19.87 -2.55 -8.67
N VAL A 29 -20.29 -3.38 -9.62
CA VAL A 29 -19.51 -4.49 -10.18
C VAL A 29 -19.37 -4.31 -11.70
N ILE A 30 -18.14 -4.37 -12.19
CA ILE A 30 -17.83 -4.35 -13.62
C ILE A 30 -17.52 -5.77 -14.09
N PRO A 31 -18.29 -6.34 -15.04
CA PRO A 31 -17.98 -7.63 -15.64
C PRO A 31 -16.56 -7.64 -16.23
N GLY A 32 -15.76 -8.64 -15.90
CA GLY A 32 -14.36 -8.74 -16.33
C GLY A 32 -13.33 -8.06 -15.42
N ARG A 33 -13.75 -7.23 -14.44
CA ARG A 33 -12.86 -6.63 -13.42
C ARG A 33 -13.36 -6.91 -11.99
N PRO A 34 -13.20 -8.14 -11.47
CA PRO A 34 -13.71 -8.50 -10.15
C PRO A 34 -13.04 -7.71 -9.02
N PHE A 35 -11.81 -7.24 -9.22
CA PHE A 35 -11.07 -6.47 -8.22
C PHE A 35 -11.59 -5.03 -8.04
N PHE A 36 -12.34 -4.50 -9.02
CA PHE A 36 -12.88 -3.13 -8.99
C PHE A 36 -13.74 -2.87 -7.74
N ASN A 37 -14.64 -3.79 -7.40
CA ASN A 37 -15.49 -3.63 -6.23
C ASN A 37 -14.67 -3.56 -4.92
N THR A 38 -13.60 -4.34 -4.84
CA THR A 38 -12.68 -4.33 -3.69
C THR A 38 -11.94 -3.00 -3.59
N LEU A 39 -11.46 -2.47 -4.71
CA LEU A 39 -10.82 -1.15 -4.76
C LEU A 39 -11.75 -0.04 -4.29
N LEU A 40 -13.00 -0.05 -4.76
CA LEU A 40 -14.00 0.94 -4.36
C LEU A 40 -14.29 0.87 -2.86
N ARG A 41 -14.37 -0.34 -2.28
CA ARG A 41 -14.51 -0.53 -0.82
C ARG A 41 -13.30 -0.04 -0.04
N ILE A 42 -12.08 -0.27 -0.53
CA ILE A 42 -10.85 0.25 0.09
C ILE A 42 -10.91 1.78 0.14
N MET A 43 -11.29 2.41 -0.97
CA MET A 43 -11.45 3.87 -1.04
C MET A 43 -12.55 4.38 -0.10
N ALA A 44 -13.72 3.73 -0.10
CA ALA A 44 -14.82 4.07 0.80
C ALA A 44 -14.40 3.99 2.27
N THR A 45 -13.63 2.96 2.65
CA THR A 45 -13.14 2.77 4.01
C THR A 45 -12.21 3.91 4.45
N ARG A 46 -11.43 4.49 3.54
CA ARG A 46 -10.56 5.65 3.83
C ARG A 46 -11.33 6.93 4.13
N CYS A 47 -12.56 7.03 3.65
CA CYS A 47 -13.44 8.17 3.91
C CYS A 47 -14.21 8.05 5.23
N MET A 48 -14.17 6.88 5.88
CA MET A 48 -14.87 6.67 7.15
C MET A 48 -14.14 7.32 8.32
N GLN A 49 -14.91 7.80 9.29
CA GLN A 49 -14.37 8.31 10.55
C GLN A 49 -13.83 7.18 11.41
N GLN A 50 -12.80 7.46 12.19
CA GLN A 50 -12.24 6.52 13.15
C GLN A 50 -13.25 6.30 14.29
N ALA A 51 -13.61 5.04 14.56
CA ALA A 51 -14.39 4.67 15.75
C ALA A 51 -13.58 4.93 17.03
N VAL A 52 -14.23 5.49 18.05
CA VAL A 52 -13.61 5.87 19.33
C VAL A 52 -14.45 5.37 20.50
N TYR A 53 -13.79 5.08 21.62
CA TYR A 53 -14.45 4.89 22.90
C TYR A 53 -14.85 6.25 23.48
N PHE A 54 -15.98 6.29 24.17
CA PHE A 54 -16.43 7.46 24.92
C PHE A 54 -17.20 7.01 26.16
N SER A 55 -17.38 7.92 27.11
CA SER A 55 -18.22 7.69 28.29
C SER A 55 -19.65 8.13 27.99
N SER A 56 -20.65 7.35 28.39
CA SER A 56 -22.06 7.69 28.16
C SER A 56 -22.50 8.99 28.85
N GLY A 57 -21.74 9.48 29.83
CA GLY A 57 -22.01 10.76 30.50
C GLY A 57 -21.52 12.00 29.73
N THR A 58 -20.70 11.85 28.69
CA THR A 58 -20.11 12.98 27.95
C THR A 58 -20.74 13.18 26.57
N LYS A 59 -21.62 12.28 26.16
CA LYS A 59 -22.20 12.21 24.82
C LYS A 59 -23.71 12.05 24.88
N THR A 60 -24.41 12.61 23.91
CA THR A 60 -25.86 12.44 23.80
C THR A 60 -26.21 11.05 23.26
N PRO A 61 -27.37 10.46 23.61
CA PRO A 61 -27.76 9.14 23.12
C PRO A 61 -27.80 9.01 21.59
N ASP A 62 -28.10 10.10 20.88
CA ASP A 62 -28.09 10.13 19.41
C ASP A 62 -26.68 9.91 18.83
N GLU A 63 -25.63 10.24 19.58
CA GLU A 63 -24.23 10.01 19.20
C GLU A 63 -23.76 8.57 19.47
N PHE A 64 -24.57 7.72 20.11
CA PHE A 64 -24.15 6.34 20.45
C PHE A 64 -24.18 5.40 19.23
N TYR A 65 -24.82 5.85 18.14
CA TYR A 65 -25.02 5.06 16.94
C TYR A 65 -23.70 4.67 16.26
N HIS A 66 -23.51 3.37 16.05
CA HIS A 66 -22.33 2.84 15.37
C HIS A 66 -22.61 2.65 13.87
N TYR A 67 -22.23 3.65 13.06
CA TYR A 67 -22.50 3.69 11.61
C TYR A 67 -22.12 2.41 10.87
N GLY A 68 -20.88 1.93 11.05
CA GLY A 68 -20.35 0.78 10.32
C GLY A 68 -20.93 -0.58 10.72
N LEU A 69 -21.65 -0.67 11.85
CA LEU A 69 -22.30 -1.89 12.33
C LEU A 69 -23.82 -1.78 12.28
N ALA A 70 -24.35 -0.62 11.89
CA ALA A 70 -25.77 -0.30 11.92
C ALA A 70 -26.45 -0.60 13.27
N CYS A 71 -25.75 -0.35 14.38
CA CYS A 71 -26.23 -0.65 15.73
C CYS A 71 -26.42 0.63 16.56
N PRO A 72 -27.49 0.75 17.36
CA PRO A 72 -27.78 1.95 18.16
C PRO A 72 -26.81 2.16 19.32
N ILE A 73 -26.24 1.08 19.86
CA ILE A 73 -25.24 1.12 20.91
C ILE A 73 -24.28 -0.05 20.73
N TYR A 74 -22.99 0.17 21.00
CA TYR A 74 -21.97 -0.86 20.85
C TYR A 74 -20.84 -0.67 21.86
N THR A 75 -20.29 -1.77 22.35
CA THR A 75 -19.06 -1.78 23.16
C THR A 75 -18.29 -3.08 22.96
N HIS A 76 -16.99 -3.08 23.29
CA HIS A 76 -16.17 -4.27 23.24
C HIS A 76 -16.19 -5.04 24.56
N PHE A 77 -16.22 -6.37 24.48
CA PHE A 77 -16.33 -7.25 25.65
C PHE A 77 -15.46 -8.52 25.57
N THR A 78 -15.24 -9.04 24.36
CA THR A 78 -14.79 -10.43 24.14
C THR A 78 -13.30 -10.70 24.34
N SER A 79 -12.47 -9.69 24.67
CA SER A 79 -11.01 -9.84 24.68
C SER A 79 -10.30 -9.02 25.77
N PRO A 80 -10.63 -9.21 27.07
CA PRO A 80 -10.00 -8.47 28.18
C PRO A 80 -8.48 -8.64 28.27
N ILE A 81 -7.93 -9.75 27.78
CA ILE A 81 -6.48 -10.00 27.78
C ILE A 81 -5.71 -8.98 26.92
N ARG A 82 -6.29 -8.53 25.80
CA ARG A 82 -5.63 -7.63 24.83
C ARG A 82 -6.21 -6.21 24.79
N ARG A 83 -7.32 -5.95 25.47
CA ARG A 83 -7.98 -4.63 25.50
C ARG A 83 -8.43 -4.29 26.92
N TYR A 84 -7.91 -3.18 27.44
CA TYR A 84 -8.31 -2.70 28.76
C TYR A 84 -9.75 -2.17 28.78
N ALA A 85 -10.27 -1.69 27.66
CA ALA A 85 -11.70 -1.33 27.52
C ALA A 85 -12.60 -2.50 27.94
N ASP A 86 -12.32 -3.70 27.42
CA ASP A 86 -13.08 -4.91 27.75
C ASP A 86 -12.98 -5.22 29.26
N VAL A 87 -11.82 -5.04 29.90
CA VAL A 87 -11.67 -5.23 31.37
C VAL A 87 -12.61 -4.32 32.16
N ILE A 88 -12.75 -3.06 31.74
CA ILE A 88 -13.68 -2.13 32.38
C ILE A 88 -15.13 -2.60 32.20
N VAL A 89 -15.49 -3.02 30.98
CA VAL A 89 -16.83 -3.54 30.69
C VAL A 89 -17.12 -4.80 31.52
N HIS A 90 -16.16 -5.72 31.67
CA HIS A 90 -16.29 -6.90 32.55
C HIS A 90 -16.55 -6.50 34.00
N ARG A 91 -15.82 -5.51 34.54
CA ARG A 91 -16.03 -5.01 35.91
C ARG A 91 -17.40 -4.36 36.09
N LEU A 92 -17.81 -3.50 35.15
CA LEU A 92 -19.11 -2.85 35.19
C LEU A 92 -20.24 -3.87 35.10
N LEU A 93 -20.14 -4.84 34.19
CA LEU A 93 -21.14 -5.90 34.03
C LEU A 93 -21.24 -6.78 35.28
N ALA A 94 -20.10 -7.19 35.87
CA ALA A 94 -20.06 -7.96 37.10
C ALA A 94 -20.78 -7.25 38.26
N ALA A 95 -20.61 -5.92 38.36
CA ALA A 95 -21.32 -5.15 39.36
C ALA A 95 -22.80 -4.92 39.03
N CYS A 96 -23.18 -4.77 37.76
CA CYS A 96 -24.58 -4.70 37.35
C CYS A 96 -25.38 -5.96 37.69
N ILE A 97 -24.74 -7.14 37.66
CA ILE A 97 -25.37 -8.42 38.03
C ILE A 97 -25.18 -8.79 39.51
N GLY A 98 -24.51 -7.94 40.30
CA GLY A 98 -24.26 -8.18 41.72
C GLY A 98 -23.23 -9.28 42.03
N ALA A 99 -22.40 -9.67 41.05
CA ALA A 99 -21.34 -10.66 41.23
C ALA A 99 -20.06 -10.05 41.86
N ASP A 100 -19.89 -8.73 41.76
CA ASP A 100 -18.78 -7.97 42.35
C ASP A 100 -19.24 -6.57 42.75
N VAL A 101 -18.42 -5.82 43.49
CA VAL A 101 -18.70 -4.44 43.91
C VAL A 101 -18.03 -3.43 42.97
N THR A 102 -18.73 -2.35 42.63
CA THR A 102 -18.14 -1.24 41.86
C THR A 102 -17.16 -0.43 42.70
N HIS A 103 -16.13 0.12 42.05
CA HIS A 103 -15.25 1.10 42.66
C HIS A 103 -15.72 2.52 42.32
N PRO A 104 -15.70 3.49 43.27
CA PRO A 104 -16.16 4.86 43.02
C PRO A 104 -15.50 5.55 41.83
N SER A 105 -14.21 5.26 41.57
CA SER A 105 -13.49 5.85 40.43
C SER A 105 -14.02 5.42 39.05
N LEU A 106 -14.69 4.27 38.96
CA LEU A 106 -15.30 3.80 37.70
C LEU A 106 -16.64 4.47 37.42
N LEU A 107 -17.25 5.08 38.43
CA LEU A 107 -18.52 5.81 38.32
C LEU A 107 -18.31 7.32 38.09
N ASP A 108 -17.09 7.81 38.34
CA ASP A 108 -16.74 9.20 38.04
C ASP A 108 -16.62 9.43 36.53
N THR A 109 -17.44 10.33 36.02
CA THR A 109 -17.53 10.64 34.58
C THR A 109 -16.25 11.25 34.04
N LYS A 110 -15.58 12.11 34.82
CA LYS A 110 -14.32 12.76 34.42
C LYS A 110 -13.18 11.75 34.31
N HIS A 111 -13.11 10.82 35.27
CA HIS A 111 -12.13 9.74 35.24
C HIS A 111 -12.37 8.81 34.04
N ALA A 112 -13.63 8.44 33.78
CA ALA A 112 -13.99 7.61 32.65
C ALA A 112 -13.65 8.26 31.30
N GLU A 113 -13.88 9.57 31.15
CA GLU A 113 -13.52 10.34 29.96
C GLU A 113 -12.01 10.34 29.70
N ALA A 114 -11.22 10.70 30.71
CA ALA A 114 -9.75 10.70 30.60
C ALA A 114 -9.19 9.30 30.26
N LEU A 115 -9.84 8.25 30.78
CA LEU A 115 -9.50 6.87 30.48
C LEU A 115 -9.83 6.51 29.03
N CYS A 116 -11.02 6.88 28.54
CA CYS A 116 -11.39 6.69 27.13
C CYS A 116 -10.40 7.39 26.19
N ASP A 117 -10.01 8.63 26.48
CA ASP A 117 -9.04 9.38 25.67
C ASP A 117 -7.67 8.70 25.61
N ASN A 118 -7.17 8.24 26.75
CA ASN A 118 -5.92 7.49 26.79
C ASN A 118 -6.03 6.18 26.00
N LEU A 119 -7.14 5.45 26.11
CA LEU A 119 -7.37 4.22 25.34
C LEU A 119 -7.44 4.49 23.83
N ASN A 120 -8.12 5.55 23.42
CA ASN A 120 -8.20 5.98 22.01
C ASN A 120 -6.82 6.34 21.47
N TYR A 121 -6.04 7.12 22.23
CA TYR A 121 -4.67 7.46 21.87
C TYR A 121 -3.79 6.22 21.74
N ARG A 122 -3.79 5.33 22.74
CA ARG A 122 -3.00 4.10 22.72
C ARG A 122 -3.41 3.16 21.60
N HIS A 123 -4.69 3.05 21.30
CA HIS A 123 -5.18 2.27 20.17
C HIS A 123 -4.64 2.78 18.84
N ARG A 124 -4.69 4.11 18.62
CA ARG A 124 -4.13 4.74 17.41
C ARG A 124 -2.62 4.51 17.31
N GLN A 125 -1.88 4.69 18.39
CA GLN A 125 -0.43 4.45 18.40
C GLN A 125 -0.08 2.98 18.11
N ALA A 126 -0.84 2.03 18.67
CA ALA A 126 -0.64 0.61 18.39
C ALA A 126 -0.87 0.27 16.91
N GLN A 127 -1.88 0.87 16.26
CA GLN A 127 -2.10 0.71 14.83
C GLN A 127 -0.95 1.28 13.99
N TYR A 128 -0.44 2.48 14.34
CA TYR A 128 0.71 3.07 13.65
C TYR A 128 1.97 2.23 13.80
N ALA A 129 2.26 1.74 15.00
CA ALA A 129 3.38 0.85 15.24
C ALA A 129 3.25 -0.47 14.44
N GLY A 130 2.05 -1.06 14.39
CA GLY A 130 1.77 -2.25 13.59
C GLY A 130 2.00 -2.02 12.09
N ARG A 131 1.50 -0.91 11.55
CA ARG A 131 1.73 -0.54 10.14
C ARG A 131 3.21 -0.29 9.85
N ALA A 132 3.92 0.39 10.73
CA ALA A 132 5.36 0.63 10.60
C ALA A 132 6.16 -0.68 10.63
N SER A 133 5.77 -1.64 11.48
CA SER A 133 6.39 -2.96 11.54
C SER A 133 6.17 -3.76 10.23
N VAL A 134 4.95 -3.76 9.69
CA VAL A 134 4.66 -4.36 8.39
C VAL A 134 5.49 -3.70 7.29
N ALA A 135 5.54 -2.37 7.25
CA ALA A 135 6.33 -1.63 6.26
C ALA A 135 7.84 -1.99 6.34
N LEU A 136 8.39 -2.10 7.55
CA LEU A 136 9.78 -2.53 7.75
C LEU A 136 10.02 -3.95 7.22
N ASN A 137 9.12 -4.89 7.53
CA ASN A 137 9.22 -6.27 7.05
C ASN A 137 9.09 -6.36 5.53
N THR A 138 8.24 -5.53 4.92
CA THR A 138 8.17 -5.38 3.46
C THR A 138 9.50 -4.89 2.88
N HIS A 139 10.13 -3.87 3.48
CA HIS A 139 11.46 -3.42 3.01
C HIS A 139 12.53 -4.52 3.12
N ILE A 140 12.46 -5.37 4.14
CA ILE A 140 13.37 -6.52 4.28
C ILE A 140 13.15 -7.53 3.15
N LEU A 141 11.89 -7.80 2.80
CA LEU A 141 11.53 -8.71 1.70
C LEU A 141 12.07 -8.23 0.34
N PHE A 142 11.97 -6.93 0.06
CA PHE A 142 12.36 -6.35 -1.23
C PHE A 142 13.81 -5.84 -1.30
N LYS A 143 14.62 -6.03 -0.25
CA LYS A 143 15.98 -5.45 -0.17
C LYS A 143 16.89 -5.79 -1.37
N ASN A 144 16.77 -6.99 -1.91
CA ASN A 144 17.58 -7.47 -3.05
C ASN A 144 16.69 -8.04 -4.16
N ARG A 145 15.44 -7.58 -4.26
CA ARG A 145 14.48 -8.08 -5.25
C ARG A 145 13.96 -6.92 -6.09
N GLU A 146 13.87 -7.19 -7.37
CA GLU A 146 13.18 -6.33 -8.32
C GLU A 146 12.07 -7.16 -8.92
N GLU A 147 10.84 -6.68 -8.81
CA GLU A 147 9.68 -7.39 -9.32
C GLU A 147 8.84 -6.47 -10.18
N ILE A 148 8.29 -7.03 -11.24
CA ILE A 148 7.39 -6.34 -12.16
C ILE A 148 6.01 -6.96 -11.93
N GLU A 149 5.07 -6.15 -11.48
CA GLU A 149 3.75 -6.62 -11.08
C GLU A 149 2.66 -5.69 -11.59
N ALA A 150 1.46 -6.24 -11.72
CA ALA A 150 0.26 -5.47 -12.01
C ALA A 150 -0.10 -4.57 -10.81
N ALA A 151 -0.44 -3.33 -11.11
CA ALA A 151 -0.88 -2.34 -10.15
C ALA A 151 -2.15 -1.65 -10.66
N VAL A 152 -2.91 -1.05 -9.75
CA VAL A 152 -4.09 -0.26 -10.08
C VAL A 152 -3.96 1.14 -9.50
N VAL A 153 -4.32 2.15 -10.29
CA VAL A 153 -4.34 3.54 -9.84
C VAL A 153 -5.49 3.76 -8.87
N LEU A 154 -5.19 4.13 -7.63
CA LEU A 154 -6.20 4.49 -6.62
C LEU A 154 -6.55 5.98 -6.62
N ALA A 155 -5.56 6.82 -6.89
CA ALA A 155 -5.74 8.27 -6.86
C ALA A 155 -4.70 8.93 -7.76
N VAL A 156 -5.15 9.94 -8.49
CA VAL A 156 -4.29 10.78 -9.32
C VAL A 156 -3.99 12.07 -8.55
N LYS A 157 -2.71 12.41 -8.39
CA LYS A 157 -2.25 13.68 -7.80
C LYS A 157 -1.45 14.45 -8.84
N ARG A 158 -1.22 15.75 -8.58
CA ARG A 158 -0.50 16.65 -9.50
C ARG A 158 0.91 16.17 -9.90
N ASN A 159 1.64 15.53 -8.99
CA ASN A 159 3.03 15.09 -9.21
C ASN A 159 3.24 13.57 -9.04
N ALA A 160 2.17 12.80 -8.80
CA ALA A 160 2.29 11.37 -8.54
C ALA A 160 0.96 10.65 -8.76
N LEU A 161 1.06 9.36 -9.08
CA LEU A 161 -0.06 8.42 -9.05
C LEU A 161 0.04 7.60 -7.77
N GLN A 162 -1.02 7.53 -6.99
CA GLN A 162 -1.10 6.58 -5.88
C GLN A 162 -1.52 5.23 -6.47
N VAL A 163 -0.62 4.26 -6.47
CA VAL A 163 -0.86 2.92 -7.01
C VAL A 163 -1.01 1.89 -5.89
N LEU A 164 -1.82 0.86 -6.13
CA LEU A 164 -1.97 -0.32 -5.29
C LEU A 164 -1.54 -1.56 -6.05
N ILE A 165 -0.74 -2.41 -5.42
CA ILE A 165 -0.28 -3.69 -5.95
C ILE A 165 -1.05 -4.80 -5.24
N PRO A 166 -2.07 -5.41 -5.88
CA PRO A 166 -2.99 -6.33 -5.22
C PRO A 166 -2.29 -7.55 -4.62
N LYS A 167 -1.29 -8.09 -5.33
CA LYS A 167 -0.55 -9.29 -4.94
C LYS A 167 0.10 -9.19 -3.55
N TYR A 168 0.63 -8.00 -3.22
CA TYR A 168 1.30 -7.76 -1.94
C TYR A 168 0.47 -6.89 -0.98
N GLY A 169 -0.65 -6.33 -1.44
CA GLY A 169 -1.44 -5.36 -0.68
C GLY A 169 -0.65 -4.08 -0.38
N LEU A 170 0.30 -3.72 -1.24
CA LEU A 170 1.17 -2.55 -1.04
C LEU A 170 0.64 -1.35 -1.81
N GLU A 171 0.67 -0.20 -1.14
CA GLU A 171 0.32 1.08 -1.73
C GLU A 171 1.54 2.00 -1.74
N GLY A 172 1.65 2.84 -2.77
CA GLY A 172 2.69 3.85 -2.79
C GLY A 172 2.56 4.86 -3.90
N PRO A 173 3.27 5.99 -3.78
CA PRO A 173 3.31 7.01 -4.82
C PRO A 173 4.29 6.58 -5.93
N LEU A 174 3.80 6.55 -7.15
CA LEU A 174 4.58 6.55 -8.37
C LEU A 174 4.76 8.01 -8.79
N TYR A 175 5.96 8.55 -8.60
CA TYR A 175 6.27 9.94 -8.93
C TYR A 175 6.37 10.12 -10.44
N LEU A 176 5.68 11.14 -10.96
CA LEU A 176 5.70 11.50 -12.37
C LEU A 176 6.57 12.75 -12.55
N PRO A 177 7.40 12.81 -13.61
CA PRO A 177 8.19 14.01 -13.91
C PRO A 177 7.28 15.15 -14.38
N SER A 178 7.38 16.30 -13.71
CA SER A 178 6.53 17.48 -13.96
C SER A 178 6.61 18.01 -15.40
N ASP A 179 7.73 17.80 -16.09
CA ASP A 179 7.98 18.37 -17.43
C ASP A 179 7.22 17.67 -18.54
N LYS A 180 6.73 16.44 -18.30
CA LYS A 180 6.09 15.59 -19.32
C LYS A 180 4.59 15.37 -19.10
N PHE A 181 4.07 15.67 -17.91
CA PHE A 181 2.69 15.36 -17.53
C PHE A 181 1.90 16.63 -17.26
N VAL A 182 0.71 16.71 -17.86
CA VAL A 182 -0.27 17.75 -17.59
C VAL A 182 -1.38 17.17 -16.72
N TYR A 183 -1.59 17.78 -15.56
CA TYR A 183 -2.63 17.38 -14.62
C TYR A 183 -3.92 18.16 -14.91
N ASN A 184 -5.02 17.44 -15.12
CA ASN A 184 -6.35 18.03 -15.18
C ASN A 184 -7.05 17.84 -13.82
N GLU A 185 -7.35 18.96 -13.14
CA GLU A 185 -7.98 18.97 -11.82
C GLU A 185 -9.45 18.54 -11.85
N GLU A 186 -10.19 18.84 -12.92
CA GLU A 186 -11.63 18.58 -13.02
C GLU A 186 -11.92 17.09 -13.23
N GLU A 187 -11.16 16.45 -14.12
CA GLU A 187 -11.34 15.03 -14.45
C GLU A 187 -10.48 14.09 -13.60
N HIS A 188 -9.59 14.63 -12.75
CA HIS A 188 -8.60 13.86 -11.99
C HIS A 188 -7.75 12.93 -12.88
N VAL A 189 -7.27 13.45 -14.01
CA VAL A 189 -6.44 12.69 -14.97
C VAL A 189 -5.05 13.29 -15.15
N GLN A 190 -4.09 12.44 -15.48
CA GLN A 190 -2.74 12.84 -15.89
C GLN A 190 -2.54 12.49 -17.35
N ILE A 191 -2.17 13.49 -18.16
CA ILE A 191 -2.03 13.35 -19.61
C ILE A 191 -0.55 13.49 -19.97
N CYS A 192 -0.04 12.54 -20.75
CA CYS A 192 1.30 12.58 -21.33
C CYS A 192 1.22 12.16 -22.80
N GLY A 193 1.27 13.15 -23.70
CA GLY A 193 1.05 12.93 -25.14
C GLY A 193 -0.29 12.25 -25.38
N ASP A 194 -0.26 11.06 -25.98
CA ASP A 194 -1.46 10.27 -26.29
C ASP A 194 -1.94 9.40 -25.12
N THR A 195 -1.16 9.30 -24.04
CA THR A 195 -1.50 8.43 -22.89
C THR A 195 -2.21 9.24 -21.82
N VAL A 196 -3.44 8.84 -21.50
CA VAL A 196 -4.23 9.40 -20.39
C VAL A 196 -4.27 8.38 -19.27
N LEU A 197 -3.83 8.77 -18.08
CA LEU A 197 -3.84 7.95 -16.87
C LEU A 197 -4.96 8.42 -15.96
N LYS A 198 -5.90 7.53 -15.66
CA LYS A 198 -7.11 7.78 -14.86
C LYS A 198 -7.11 6.93 -13.59
N THR A 199 -8.04 7.23 -12.69
CA THR A 199 -8.34 6.36 -11.55
C THR A 199 -8.87 5.01 -12.02
N PHE A 200 -8.53 3.93 -11.31
CA PHE A 200 -8.84 2.54 -11.63
C PHE A 200 -8.20 1.95 -12.90
N ASP A 201 -7.27 2.66 -13.53
CA ASP A 201 -6.47 2.09 -14.62
C ASP A 201 -5.51 1.02 -14.11
N GLU A 202 -5.40 -0.06 -14.87
CA GLU A 202 -4.47 -1.16 -14.64
C GLU A 202 -3.13 -0.82 -15.31
N LEU A 203 -2.07 -0.79 -14.50
CA LEU A 203 -0.71 -0.48 -14.91
C LEU A 203 0.20 -1.66 -14.61
N THR A 204 1.35 -1.72 -15.26
CA THR A 204 2.45 -2.58 -14.79
C THR A 204 3.54 -1.71 -14.21
N VAL A 205 3.96 -2.01 -12.98
CA VAL A 205 4.98 -1.24 -12.26
C VAL A 205 6.13 -2.14 -11.82
N ARG A 206 7.34 -1.59 -11.85
CA ARG A 206 8.53 -2.20 -11.26
C ARG A 206 8.68 -1.69 -9.83
N LEU A 207 8.83 -2.61 -8.88
CA LEU A 207 9.13 -2.32 -7.49
C LEU A 207 10.64 -2.47 -7.26
N THR A 208 11.25 -1.45 -6.67
CA THR A 208 12.63 -1.48 -6.19
C THR A 208 12.73 -0.82 -4.82
N LEU A 209 13.73 -1.21 -4.03
CA LEU A 209 14.02 -0.54 -2.76
C LEU A 209 15.13 0.49 -2.97
N ASP A 210 14.83 1.76 -2.72
CA ASP A 210 15.88 2.77 -2.63
C ASP A 210 16.50 2.72 -1.23
N SER A 211 17.79 2.38 -1.19
CA SER A 211 18.62 2.34 0.01
C SER A 211 19.59 3.52 0.12
N SER A 212 19.43 4.57 -0.70
CA SER A 212 20.24 5.79 -0.66
C SER A 212 20.29 6.41 0.75
N ASN A 213 19.14 6.47 1.44
CA ASN A 213 19.05 6.88 2.83
C ASN A 213 18.82 5.67 3.75
N LEU A 214 19.80 5.37 4.60
CA LEU A 214 19.73 4.27 5.56
C LEU A 214 18.62 4.43 6.61
N GLN A 215 18.31 5.67 7.01
CA GLN A 215 17.27 5.95 8.01
C GLN A 215 15.86 5.85 7.43
N HIS A 216 15.70 6.21 6.16
CA HIS A 216 14.41 6.20 5.46
C HIS A 216 14.53 5.46 4.13
N ARG A 217 14.64 4.13 4.21
CA ARG A 217 14.47 3.28 3.03
C ARG A 217 13.05 3.42 2.51
N LYS A 218 12.91 3.53 1.20
CA LYS A 218 11.61 3.73 0.54
C LYS A 218 11.47 2.76 -0.62
N LEU A 219 10.28 2.20 -0.78
CA LEU A 219 9.92 1.52 -2.02
C LEU A 219 9.70 2.57 -3.11
N VAL A 220 10.37 2.37 -4.24
CA VAL A 220 10.24 3.19 -5.43
C VAL A 220 9.50 2.39 -6.48
N PHE A 221 8.46 3.01 -7.02
CA PHE A 221 7.64 2.47 -8.09
C PHE A 221 8.02 3.16 -9.39
N GLN A 222 8.31 2.37 -10.43
CA GLN A 222 8.58 2.85 -11.77
C GLN A 222 7.52 2.29 -12.72
N LEU A 223 7.02 3.11 -13.63
CA LEU A 223 6.05 2.68 -14.63
C LEU A 223 6.74 1.74 -15.62
N VAL A 224 6.09 0.68 -16.07
CA VAL A 224 6.57 -0.19 -17.16
C VAL A 224 5.61 -0.09 -18.33
N THR A 225 4.32 -0.33 -18.07
CA THR A 225 3.24 -0.14 -19.03
C THR A 225 2.16 0.76 -18.43
N PRO A 226 1.60 1.73 -19.18
CA PRO A 226 1.88 2.07 -20.59
C PRO A 226 3.30 2.63 -20.81
N TYR A 227 3.88 2.38 -21.98
CA TYR A 227 5.24 2.79 -22.30
C TYR A 227 5.28 4.27 -22.69
N ILE A 228 5.93 5.09 -21.86
CA ILE A 228 6.13 6.52 -22.10
C ILE A 228 7.65 6.75 -22.24
N PRO A 229 8.12 7.27 -23.38
CA PRO A 229 9.55 7.49 -23.62
C PRO A 229 10.23 8.32 -22.52
N GLY A 230 11.24 7.73 -21.89
CA GLY A 230 12.02 8.36 -20.82
C GLY A 230 11.29 8.54 -19.49
N VAL A 231 10.23 7.77 -19.25
CA VAL A 231 9.55 7.66 -17.94
C VAL A 231 9.34 6.19 -17.58
N SER A 232 8.94 5.37 -18.55
CA SER A 232 8.74 3.94 -18.34
C SER A 232 10.07 3.19 -18.36
N TYR A 233 10.20 2.24 -17.45
CA TYR A 233 11.34 1.34 -17.35
C TYR A 233 11.33 0.34 -18.52
N VAL A 234 12.44 0.29 -19.25
CA VAL A 234 12.74 -0.74 -20.24
C VAL A 234 13.72 -1.71 -19.60
N LYS A 235 13.41 -3.00 -19.65
CA LYS A 235 14.37 -4.03 -19.26
C LYS A 235 15.37 -4.21 -20.41
N GLU A 236 16.65 -3.94 -20.18
CA GLU A 236 17.73 -3.99 -21.20
C GLU A 236 18.10 -5.41 -21.69
N ASP A 237 17.20 -6.40 -21.63
CA ASP A 237 17.53 -7.81 -21.88
C ASP A 237 17.07 -8.37 -23.25
N ALA A 238 16.76 -7.54 -24.25
CA ALA A 238 16.32 -8.06 -25.57
C ALA A 238 16.79 -7.29 -26.81
N ALA A 239 17.71 -6.32 -26.68
CA ALA A 239 18.16 -5.51 -27.80
C ALA A 239 19.67 -5.23 -27.72
N ASP A 240 20.50 -6.27 -27.71
CA ASP A 240 21.90 -6.16 -28.19
C ASP A 240 22.55 -7.55 -28.31
N LYS A 241 22.21 -8.26 -29.40
CA LYS A 241 23.11 -9.18 -30.13
C LYS A 241 22.63 -9.31 -31.59
N LYS A 242 22.70 -8.21 -32.32
CA LYS A 242 22.90 -8.24 -33.78
C LYS A 242 24.07 -7.31 -34.07
N GLU A 243 25.26 -7.72 -33.65
CA GLU A 243 26.46 -7.28 -34.36
C GLU A 243 26.35 -7.88 -35.77
N GLU A 244 26.16 -7.01 -36.75
CA GLU A 244 26.40 -7.33 -38.16
C GLU A 244 27.85 -7.81 -38.27
N VAL A 245 28.02 -9.12 -38.44
CA VAL A 245 29.30 -9.67 -38.88
C VAL A 245 29.40 -9.35 -40.37
N GLU A 246 30.22 -8.34 -40.71
CA GLU A 246 30.72 -8.14 -42.06
C GLU A 246 31.41 -9.44 -42.51
N VAL A 247 30.80 -10.12 -43.48
CA VAL A 247 31.40 -11.28 -44.14
C VAL A 247 32.46 -10.75 -45.10
N VAL A 248 33.72 -10.73 -44.65
CA VAL A 248 34.86 -10.53 -45.54
C VAL A 248 35.18 -11.88 -46.19
N ASP A 249 34.79 -12.01 -47.45
CA ASP A 249 35.16 -13.12 -48.32
C ASP A 249 36.68 -13.19 -48.48
N ILE A 250 37.31 -14.25 -47.98
CA ILE A 250 38.68 -14.62 -48.33
C ILE A 250 38.69 -16.11 -48.69
N THR A 251 38.35 -16.38 -49.95
CA THR A 251 38.80 -17.60 -50.63
C THR A 251 40.21 -17.34 -51.16
N GLY A 252 41.21 -18.09 -50.69
CA GLY A 252 42.51 -18.14 -51.37
C GLY A 252 43.77 -18.36 -50.55
N SER A 253 43.99 -19.61 -50.14
CA SER A 253 45.29 -20.30 -50.22
C SER A 253 46.42 -19.98 -49.21
N SER A 254 46.69 -21.01 -48.40
CA SER A 254 47.96 -21.73 -48.29
C SER A 254 48.80 -21.63 -47.00
N LYS A 255 48.95 -22.85 -46.44
CA LYS A 255 50.12 -23.45 -45.79
C LYS A 255 50.55 -22.91 -44.43
N GLY A 256 50.28 -23.73 -43.43
CA GLY A 256 50.85 -23.61 -42.10
C GLY A 256 52.31 -24.02 -42.02
N GLU A 257 52.95 -23.57 -40.95
CA GLU A 257 54.15 -24.20 -40.41
C GLU A 257 54.24 -23.98 -38.90
N LYS A 258 54.65 -25.04 -38.20
CA LYS A 258 54.79 -25.18 -36.74
C LYS A 258 55.96 -24.36 -36.21
N LYS A 259 55.88 -23.92 -34.94
CA LYS A 259 56.98 -24.08 -33.98
C LYS A 259 56.53 -24.00 -32.51
N ARG A 260 56.89 -25.06 -31.76
CA ARG A 260 56.82 -25.21 -30.29
C ARG A 260 57.87 -24.29 -29.62
N LYS A 261 57.67 -23.84 -28.38
CA LYS A 261 58.26 -24.32 -27.08
C LYS A 261 58.40 -23.03 -26.20
N ASP A 262 58.35 -22.96 -24.87
CA ASP A 262 58.61 -23.87 -23.75
C ASP A 262 57.83 -23.37 -22.51
N THR A 263 57.50 -24.30 -21.60
CA THR A 263 57.07 -24.04 -20.22
C THR A 263 58.18 -24.46 -19.26
N ILE A 264 58.62 -23.58 -18.35
CA ILE A 264 59.39 -23.93 -17.14
C ILE A 264 59.01 -22.96 -15.99
N ASP A 265 58.48 -23.55 -14.90
CA ASP A 265 58.68 -23.29 -13.45
C ASP A 265 58.88 -21.85 -12.92
N THR A 266 58.39 -21.40 -11.75
CA THR A 266 58.30 -22.07 -10.43
C THR A 266 57.58 -21.18 -9.39
N LYS A 267 56.88 -21.83 -8.45
CA LYS A 267 56.69 -21.54 -7.00
C LYS A 267 56.89 -20.10 -6.46
N SER A 268 55.90 -19.61 -5.69
CA SER A 268 56.11 -19.32 -4.25
C SER A 268 54.82 -19.15 -3.43
N LYS A 269 54.86 -19.76 -2.24
CA LYS A 269 53.88 -19.76 -1.14
C LYS A 269 53.88 -18.39 -0.41
N LYS A 270 52.75 -18.01 0.22
CA LYS A 270 52.47 -18.11 1.69
C LYS A 270 51.53 -16.98 2.20
N LYS A 271 50.47 -17.43 2.89
CA LYS A 271 49.93 -16.97 4.20
C LYS A 271 49.85 -15.45 4.50
N LYS A 272 48.67 -15.00 4.96
CA LYS A 272 48.32 -14.96 6.41
C LYS A 272 46.86 -14.51 6.62
N SER A 273 46.16 -15.27 7.46
CA SER A 273 44.93 -14.89 8.15
C SER A 273 45.24 -14.32 9.54
N LYS A 274 44.19 -13.74 10.16
CA LYS A 274 44.06 -13.09 11.48
C LYS A 274 44.27 -11.57 11.49
N LYS A 275 43.18 -10.83 11.58
CA LYS A 275 42.58 -10.44 12.86
C LYS A 275 41.08 -10.20 12.68
#